data_AF-A0A7S0L4S3-F1
#
_entry.id   AF-A0A7S0L4S3-F1
#
_cell.length_a   1.000
_cell.length_b   1.000
_cell.length_c   1.000
_cell.angle_alpha   90.00
_cell.angle_beta   90.00
_cell.angle_gamma   90.00
#
_symmetry.space_group_name_H-M   'P 1'
#
loop_
_entity.id
_entity.type
_entity.pdbx_description
1 polymer ?
#
loop_
_entity_poly.entity_id
_entity_poly.type
_entity_poly.pdbx_seq_one_letter_code
_entity_poly.pdbx_strand_id
1 'polypeptide(L)'
;LKFAVTCAILAPAGPERTRRLATLYADDRVSQLPNYQMLEKMFKERIIRKPEVDNFKKLLMPHQNAQMSGGHTVLSKAIMGHNMLAASRIYKNIHFQELGNILGISAKAA
;
A
#
# COMPACT_ATOMS: atom_id res chain seq x y z
N LEU A 1 -2.96 -8.58 -16.53
CA LEU A 1 -3.00 -7.29 -15.81
C LEU A 1 -3.22 -7.42 -14.30
N LYS A 2 -4.27 -8.10 -13.81
CA LYS A 2 -4.54 -8.28 -12.36
C LYS A 2 -3.29 -8.60 -11.53
N PHE A 3 -2.52 -9.63 -11.92
CA PHE A 3 -1.31 -10.03 -11.20
C PHE A 3 -0.20 -8.97 -11.25
N ALA A 4 -0.01 -8.30 -12.38
CA ALA A 4 0.95 -7.21 -12.51
C ALA A 4 0.62 -6.06 -11.54
N VAL A 5 -0.66 -5.70 -11.44
CA VAL A 5 -1.16 -4.71 -10.47
C VAL A 5 -0.89 -5.17 -9.04
N THR A 6 -1.24 -6.41 -8.69
CA THR A 6 -0.96 -6.94 -7.35
C THR A 6 0.54 -6.92 -7.02
N CYS A 7 1.40 -7.36 -7.94
CA CYS A 7 2.85 -7.35 -7.74
C CYS A 7 3.40 -5.93 -7.58
N ALA A 8 2.91 -4.96 -8.35
CA ALA A 8 3.31 -3.56 -8.22
C ALA A 8 2.88 -2.97 -6.87
N ILE A 9 1.67 -3.31 -6.38
CA ILE A 9 1.18 -2.86 -5.07
C ILE A 9 2.04 -3.45 -3.94
N LEU A 10 2.40 -4.74 -4.01
CA LEU A 10 3.19 -5.46 -3.00
C LEU A 10 4.68 -5.12 -3.02
N ALA A 11 5.19 -4.51 -4.10
CA ALA A 11 6.58 -4.10 -4.19
C ALA A 11 6.92 -3.04 -3.10
N PRO A 12 8.18 -2.98 -2.65
CA PRO A 12 8.64 -1.96 -1.71
C PRO A 12 8.51 -0.55 -2.32
N ALA A 13 8.21 0.45 -1.47
CA ALA A 13 8.14 1.84 -1.89
C ALA A 13 9.48 2.32 -2.50
N GLY A 14 9.42 3.05 -3.62
CA GLY A 14 10.59 3.57 -4.32
C GLY A 14 10.29 4.03 -5.76
N PRO A 15 11.24 4.70 -6.43
CA PRO A 15 11.02 5.32 -7.75
C PRO A 15 10.55 4.34 -8.83
N GLU A 16 11.13 3.15 -8.87
CA GLU A 16 10.77 2.11 -9.84
C GLU A 16 9.33 1.60 -9.63
N ARG A 17 8.91 1.47 -8.37
CA ARG A 17 7.51 1.11 -8.06
C ARG A 17 6.57 2.22 -8.49
N THR A 18 6.89 3.48 -8.21
CA THR A 18 6.07 4.63 -8.63
C THR A 18 5.90 4.68 -10.14
N ARG A 19 6.98 4.48 -10.91
CA ARG A 19 6.92 4.41 -12.37
C ARG A 19 5.99 3.28 -12.85
N ARG A 20 6.13 2.08 -12.28
CA ARG A 20 5.26 0.93 -12.62
C ARG A 20 3.79 1.18 -12.29
N LEU A 21 3.49 1.78 -11.15
CA LEU A 21 2.12 2.15 -10.77
C LEU A 21 1.52 3.16 -11.76
N ALA A 22 2.31 4.14 -12.21
CA ALA A 22 1.88 5.11 -13.22
C ALA A 22 1.55 4.45 -14.56
N THR A 23 2.42 3.57 -15.05
CA THR A 23 2.19 2.80 -16.28
C THR A 23 0.92 1.95 -16.19
N LEU A 24 0.71 1.29 -15.05
CA LEU A 24 -0.49 0.46 -14.84
C LEU A 24 -1.76 1.29 -14.72
N TYR A 25 -1.70 2.44 -14.05
CA TYR A 25 -2.86 3.34 -13.90
C TYR A 25 -3.31 3.96 -15.22
N ALA A 26 -2.38 4.21 -16.15
CA ALA A 26 -2.68 4.73 -17.48
C ALA A 26 -3.32 3.71 -18.44
N ASP A 27 -3.36 2.43 -18.09
CA ASP A 27 -3.99 1.39 -18.91
C ASP A 27 -5.48 1.27 -18.57
N ASP A 28 -6.37 1.80 -19.40
CA ASP A 28 -7.82 1.86 -19.14
C ASP A 28 -8.46 0.53 -18.71
N ARG A 29 -7.89 -0.61 -19.14
CA ARG A 29 -8.37 -1.95 -18.79
C ARG A 29 -8.22 -2.26 -17.30
N VAL A 30 -7.35 -1.56 -16.58
CA VAL A 30 -7.18 -1.80 -15.14
C VAL A 30 -8.36 -1.30 -14.30
N SER A 31 -9.16 -0.38 -14.83
CA SER A 31 -10.35 0.17 -14.15
C SER A 31 -11.38 -0.88 -13.76
N GLN A 32 -11.45 -1.99 -14.51
CA GLN A 32 -12.39 -3.09 -14.29
C GLN A 32 -11.86 -4.16 -13.32
N LEU A 33 -10.62 -4.02 -12.84
CA LEU A 33 -9.99 -5.04 -11.99
C LEU A 33 -10.41 -4.88 -10.52
N PRO A 34 -10.56 -5.99 -9.77
CA PRO A 34 -10.97 -5.94 -8.37
C PRO A 34 -9.95 -5.23 -7.46
N ASN A 35 -8.70 -5.11 -7.89
CA ASN A 35 -7.63 -4.40 -7.19
C ASN A 35 -7.42 -2.94 -7.65
N TYR A 36 -8.30 -2.41 -8.52
CA TYR A 36 -8.17 -1.07 -9.08
C TYR A 36 -8.15 0.02 -8.01
N GLN A 37 -9.05 -0.04 -7.01
CA GLN A 37 -9.13 0.98 -5.96
C GLN A 37 -7.82 1.12 -5.18
N MET A 38 -7.15 -0.01 -4.89
CA MET A 38 -5.84 0.00 -4.24
C MET A 38 -4.76 0.59 -5.15
N LEU A 39 -4.75 0.22 -6.44
CA LEU A 39 -3.84 0.81 -7.43
C LEU A 39 -4.02 2.33 -7.52
N GLU A 40 -5.25 2.81 -7.66
CA GLU A 40 -5.56 4.23 -7.78
C GLU A 40 -5.07 5.00 -6.56
N LYS A 41 -5.35 4.51 -5.35
CA LYS A 41 -4.89 5.18 -4.13
C LYS A 41 -3.36 5.17 -3.98
N MET A 42 -2.73 4.07 -4.34
CA MET A 42 -1.26 3.96 -4.33
C MET A 42 -0.63 4.94 -5.31
N PHE A 43 -1.16 5.04 -6.54
CA PHE A 43 -0.66 5.96 -7.55
C PHE A 43 -0.91 7.42 -7.19
N LYS A 44 -2.10 7.75 -6.66
CA LYS A 44 -2.45 9.12 -6.21
C LYS A 44 -1.86 9.48 -4.84
N GLU A 45 -0.94 8.68 -4.31
CA GLU A 45 -0.27 8.90 -3.03
C GLU A 45 -1.24 9.17 -1.85
N ARG A 46 -2.40 8.50 -1.84
CA ARG A 46 -3.41 8.65 -0.78
C ARG A 46 -3.10 7.69 0.37
N ILE A 47 -3.44 8.11 1.60
CA ILE A 47 -3.38 7.24 2.78
C ILE A 47 -4.31 6.03 2.59
N ILE A 48 -3.77 4.83 2.80
CA ILE A 48 -4.50 3.56 2.77
C ILE A 48 -4.95 3.21 4.18
N ARG A 49 -6.27 3.11 4.39
CA ARG A 49 -6.85 2.80 5.70
C ARG A 49 -7.05 1.29 5.88
N LYS A 50 -7.15 0.85 7.15
CA LYS A 50 -7.32 -0.56 7.52
C LYS A 50 -8.41 -1.32 6.74
N PRO A 51 -9.64 -0.79 6.51
CA PRO A 51 -10.67 -1.51 5.75
C PRO A 51 -10.24 -1.83 4.31
N GLU A 52 -9.42 -0.96 3.72
CA GLU A 52 -8.94 -1.09 2.34
C GLU A 52 -7.83 -2.12 2.24
N VAL A 53 -6.95 -2.16 3.25
CA VAL A 53 -5.95 -3.21 3.43
C VAL A 53 -6.65 -4.56 3.58
N ASP A 54 -7.65 -4.66 4.44
CA ASP A 54 -8.38 -5.89 4.72
C ASP A 54 -9.14 -6.38 3.47
N ASN A 55 -9.75 -5.48 2.70
CA ASN A 55 -10.40 -5.82 1.44
C ASN A 55 -9.40 -6.28 0.37
N PHE A 56 -8.26 -5.59 0.23
CA PHE A 56 -7.23 -6.00 -0.72
C PHE A 56 -6.59 -7.34 -0.33
N LYS A 57 -6.40 -7.60 0.97
CA LYS A 57 -5.85 -8.86 1.51
C LYS A 57 -6.67 -10.09 1.08
N LYS A 58 -8.00 -9.96 0.98
CA LYS A 58 -8.90 -11.01 0.48
C LYS A 58 -8.68 -11.36 -0.99
N LEU A 59 -8.06 -10.48 -1.77
CA LEU A 59 -7.75 -10.70 -3.19
C LEU A 59 -6.40 -11.40 -3.41
N LEU A 60 -5.58 -11.52 -2.36
CA LEU A 60 -4.23 -12.07 -2.43
C LEU A 60 -4.22 -13.59 -2.33
N MET A 61 -3.29 -14.21 -3.06
CA MET A 61 -3.03 -15.63 -2.95
C MET A 61 -2.37 -15.97 -1.60
N PRO A 62 -2.49 -17.22 -1.09
CA PRO A 62 -1.92 -17.60 0.20
C PRO A 62 -0.43 -17.26 0.35
N HIS A 63 0.38 -17.52 -0.69
CA HIS A 63 1.81 -17.22 -0.67
C HIS A 63 2.12 -15.71 -0.65
N GLN A 64 1.21 -14.86 -1.12
CA GLN A 64 1.36 -13.39 -1.09
C GLN A 64 1.01 -12.83 0.30
N ASN A 65 0.32 -13.61 1.14
CA ASN A 65 -0.01 -13.29 2.52
C ASN A 65 0.98 -13.88 3.53
N ALA A 66 2.09 -14.46 3.07
CA ALA A 66 3.08 -15.07 3.94
C ALA A 66 3.65 -14.07 4.95
N GLN A 67 3.83 -14.54 6.19
CA GLN A 67 4.54 -13.79 7.21
C GLN A 67 6.04 -13.83 6.92
N MET A 68 6.66 -12.65 6.97
CA MET A 68 8.10 -12.47 6.90
C MET A 68 8.72 -12.67 8.30
N SER A 69 10.05 -12.79 8.35
CA SER A 69 10.79 -12.67 9.60
C SER A 69 10.45 -11.33 10.27
N GLY A 70 9.98 -11.38 11.53
CA GLY A 70 9.52 -10.22 12.29
C GLY A 70 8.00 -10.00 12.33
N GLY A 71 7.18 -10.96 11.87
CA GLY A 71 5.72 -10.97 12.12
C GLY A 71 4.89 -10.09 11.19
N HIS A 72 5.51 -9.37 10.26
CA HIS A 72 4.85 -8.58 9.22
C HIS A 72 4.63 -9.39 7.95
N THR A 73 3.63 -9.01 7.14
CA THR A 73 3.48 -9.55 5.78
C THR A 73 4.12 -8.61 4.75
N VAL A 74 4.35 -9.12 3.53
CA VAL A 74 4.81 -8.28 2.40
C VAL A 74 3.86 -7.10 2.19
N LEU A 75 2.54 -7.36 2.28
CA LEU A 75 1.52 -6.31 2.18
C LEU A 75 1.68 -5.26 3.28
N SER A 76 1.76 -5.65 4.56
CA SER A 76 1.83 -4.67 5.65
C SER A 76 3.08 -3.79 5.55
N LYS A 77 4.22 -4.35 5.12
CA LYS A 77 5.45 -3.59 4.90
C LYS A 77 5.31 -2.60 3.73
N ALA A 78 4.67 -3.01 2.63
CA ALA A 78 4.39 -2.13 1.50
C ALA A 78 3.43 -0.99 1.88
N ILE A 79 2.35 -1.27 2.61
CA ILE A 79 1.40 -0.26 3.08
C ILE A 79 2.08 0.73 4.03
N MET A 80 2.89 0.26 4.98
CA MET A 80 3.59 1.12 5.94
C MET A 80 4.53 2.11 5.23
N GLY A 81 5.37 1.63 4.29
CA GLY A 81 6.26 2.50 3.53
C GLY A 81 5.50 3.52 2.66
N HIS A 82 4.39 3.09 2.04
CA HIS A 82 3.52 3.97 1.27
C HIS A 82 2.85 5.04 2.13
N ASN A 83 2.21 4.64 3.23
CA ASN A 83 1.51 5.57 4.12
C ASN A 83 2.47 6.56 4.78
N MET A 84 3.70 6.16 5.07
CA MET A 84 4.73 7.08 5.58
C MET A 84 5.07 8.17 4.55
N LEU A 85 5.25 7.79 3.28
CA LEU A 85 5.50 8.75 2.20
C LEU A 85 4.27 9.66 1.95
N ALA A 86 3.06 9.12 2.01
CA ALA A 86 1.85 9.91 1.88
C ALA A 86 1.70 10.90 3.05
N ALA A 87 1.96 10.46 4.28
CA ALA A 87 1.87 11.30 5.47
C ALA A 87 2.90 12.45 5.42
N SER A 88 4.13 12.21 4.97
CA SER A 88 5.17 13.26 4.89
C SER A 88 4.84 14.38 3.90
N ARG A 89 3.94 14.13 2.94
CA ARG A 89 3.47 15.14 1.97
C ARG A 89 2.26 15.92 2.46
N ILE A 90 1.43 15.30 3.31
CA ILE A 90 0.17 15.89 3.81
C ILE A 90 0.41 16.67 5.09
N TYR A 91 1.26 16.16 5.98
CA TYR A 91 1.47 16.69 7.31
C TYR A 91 2.82 17.40 7.40
N LYS A 92 2.80 18.66 7.84
CA LYS A 92 4.04 19.37 8.24
C LYS A 92 4.58 18.81 9.56
N ASN A 93 3.69 18.40 10.44
CA ASN A 93 3.96 17.71 11.70
C ASN A 93 2.76 16.82 12.05
N ILE A 94 3.01 15.77 12.84
CA ILE A 94 1.98 14.80 13.28
C ILE A 94 2.44 14.16 14.58
N HIS A 95 1.52 13.88 15.50
CA HIS A 95 1.85 13.14 16.72
C HIS A 95 2.11 11.66 16.42
N PHE A 96 3.04 11.03 17.13
CA PHE A 96 3.34 9.60 16.97
C PHE A 96 2.11 8.70 17.17
N GLN A 97 1.17 9.10 18.03
CA GLN A 97 -0.08 8.37 18.21
C GLN A 97 -0.94 8.37 16.94
N GLU A 98 -1.06 9.52 16.27
CA GLU A 98 -1.83 9.65 15.04
C GLU A 98 -1.11 8.97 13.87
N LEU A 99 0.23 9.12 13.80
CA LEU A 99 1.04 8.45 12.80
C LEU A 99 0.96 6.92 12.94
N GLY A 100 1.05 6.39 14.16
CA GLY A 100 0.88 4.96 14.44
C GLY A 100 -0.47 4.44 13.96
N ASN A 101 -1.55 5.21 14.16
CA ASN A 101 -2.88 4.85 13.65
C ASN A 101 -2.94 4.81 12.12
N ILE A 102 -2.25 5.73 11.43
CA ILE A 102 -2.16 5.77 9.96
C ILE A 102 -1.33 4.58 9.43
N LEU A 103 -0.25 4.22 10.12
CA LEU A 103 0.67 3.16 9.71
C LEU A 103 0.18 1.75 10.14
N GLY A 104 -0.76 1.68 11.09
CA GLY A 104 -1.23 0.42 11.67
C GLY A 104 -0.23 -0.20 12.65
N ILE A 105 0.56 0.63 13.35
CA ILE A 105 1.56 0.22 14.34
C ILE A 105 1.38 1.00 15.65
N SER A 106 2.04 0.56 16.72
CA SER A 106 1.98 1.28 17.99
C SER A 106 2.72 2.62 17.92
N ALA A 107 2.30 3.59 18.73
CA ALA A 107 2.97 4.91 18.80
C ALA A 107 4.47 4.81 19.18
N LYS A 108 4.90 3.74 19.84
CA LYS A 108 6.31 3.50 20.17
C LYS A 108 7.13 3.02 18.97
N ALA A 109 6.48 2.37 18.01
CA ALA A 109 7.11 1.85 16.80
C ALA A 109 7.02 2.84 15.62
N ALA A 110 6.14 3.84 15.71
CA ALA A 110 6.01 4.95 14.77
C ALA A 110 7.06 6.03 15.06
#